data_AF-A0A1A9YUF3-F1
#
_entry.id   AF-A0A1A9YUF3-F1
#
_cell.length_a   1.000
_cell.length_b   1.000
_cell.length_c   1.000
_cell.angle_alpha   90.00
_cell.angle_beta   90.00
_cell.angle_gamma   90.00
#
_symmetry.space_group_name_H-M   'P 1'
#
loop_
_entity.id
_entity.type
_entity.pdbx_description
1 polymer ?
#
loop_
_entity_poly.entity_id
_entity_poly.type
_entity_poly.pdbx_seq_one_letter_code
_entity_poly.pdbx_strand_id
1 'polypeptide(L)' 'MSIPDAKFSDSGNYSCAIGRLFAAIVQVQVLTGELPAAVQHNSASDTYKGKKEWKHIWKICLIYTLFFPQLISSP' A
#
# COMPACT_ATOMS: atom_id res chain seq x y z
N MET A 1 -8.40 -15.51 -17.66
CA MET A 1 -7.86 -16.69 -16.96
C MET A 1 -8.61 -16.82 -15.64
N SER A 2 -9.11 -18.00 -15.32
CA SER A 2 -9.74 -18.30 -14.03
C SER A 2 -9.15 -19.60 -13.49
N ILE A 3 -9.03 -19.71 -12.18
CA ILE A 3 -8.52 -20.90 -11.50
C ILE A 3 -9.68 -21.48 -10.68
N PRO A 4 -10.39 -22.50 -11.20
CA PRO A 4 -11.39 -23.21 -10.42
C PRO A 4 -10.69 -24.05 -9.33
N ASP A 5 -11.34 -24.20 -8.16
CA ASP A 5 -10.83 -24.98 -7.03
C ASP A 5 -9.41 -24.59 -6.56
N ALA A 6 -9.20 -23.29 -6.33
CA ALA A 6 -7.91 -22.73 -5.93
C ALA A 6 -7.34 -23.37 -4.64
N LYS A 7 -6.09 -23.82 -4.71
CA LYS A 7 -5.33 -24.45 -3.62
C LYS A 7 -4.23 -23.52 -3.12
N PHE A 8 -3.68 -23.80 -1.93
CA PHE A 8 -2.53 -23.04 -1.41
C PHE A 8 -1.32 -23.00 -2.35
N SER A 9 -1.09 -24.09 -3.08
CA SER A 9 -0.03 -24.19 -4.09
C SER A 9 -0.20 -23.20 -5.25
N ASP A 10 -1.41 -22.68 -5.44
CA ASP A 10 -1.73 -21.72 -6.48
C ASP A 10 -1.45 -20.28 -6.00
N SER A 11 -0.97 -20.10 -4.76
CA SER A 11 -0.50 -18.80 -4.30
C SER A 11 0.80 -18.44 -5.01
N GLY A 12 0.88 -17.22 -5.53
CA GLY A 12 2.06 -16.78 -6.26
C GLY A 12 1.84 -15.52 -7.06
N ASN A 13 2.86 -15.17 -7.84
CA ASN A 13 2.85 -14.00 -8.69
C ASN A 13 2.32 -14.39 -10.07
N TYR A 14 1.13 -13.89 -10.38
CA TYR A 14 0.52 -14.05 -11.68
C TYR A 14 0.90 -12.87 -12.55
N SER A 15 1.53 -13.16 -13.67
CA SER A 15 1.84 -12.14 -14.67
C SER A 15 0.85 -12.21 -15.82
N CYS A 16 0.33 -11.05 -16.23
CA CYS A 16 -0.43 -10.88 -17.45
C CYS A 16 0.40 -10.00 -18.38
N ALA A 17 0.83 -10.55 -19.52
CA ALA A 17 1.59 -9.83 -20.52
C ALA A 17 0.76 -9.59 -21.79
N ILE A 18 0.76 -8.36 -22.30
CA ILE A 18 0.18 -8.01 -23.60
C ILE A 18 1.33 -7.80 -24.58
N GLY A 19 1.52 -8.77 -25.48
CA GLY A 19 2.64 -8.77 -26.42
C GLY A 19 3.99 -8.89 -25.70
N ARG A 20 4.98 -8.08 -26.11
CA ARG A 20 6.35 -8.09 -25.54
C ARG A 20 6.68 -6.85 -24.69
N LEU A 21 5.74 -5.93 -24.49
CA LEU A 21 6.01 -4.57 -24.01
C LEU A 21 5.47 -4.27 -22.61
N PHE A 22 4.37 -4.91 -22.20
CA PHE A 22 3.72 -4.62 -20.93
C PHE A 22 3.37 -5.90 -20.20
N ALA A 23 3.86 -6.05 -18.96
CA ALA A 23 3.52 -7.14 -18.05
C ALA A 23 3.02 -6.55 -16.73
N ALA A 24 1.80 -6.91 -16.35
CA ALA A 24 1.24 -6.61 -15.03
C ALA A 24 1.43 -7.83 -14.14
N ILE A 25 1.98 -7.63 -12.94
CA ILE A 25 2.17 -8.71 -11.95
C ILE A 25 1.17 -8.50 -10.81
N VAL A 26 0.43 -9.54 -10.48
CA VAL A 26 -0.54 -9.57 -9.38
C VAL A 26 -0.12 -10.66 -8.41
N GLN A 27 0.04 -10.31 -7.13
CA GLN A 27 0.29 -11.27 -6.07
C GLN A 27 -1.03 -11.87 -5.60
N VAL A 28 -1.19 -13.19 -5.73
CA VAL A 28 -2.37 -13.93 -5.28
C VAL A 28 -1.96 -14.81 -4.11
N GLN A 29 -2.69 -14.70 -3.00
CA GLN A 29 -2.52 -15.56 -1.84
C GLN A 29 -3.83 -16.33 -1.63
N VAL A 30 -3.79 -17.64 -1.75
CA VAL A 30 -4.92 -18.50 -1.39
C VAL A 30 -4.86 -18.69 0.12
N LEU A 31 -5.98 -18.38 0.79
CA LEU A 31 -6.13 -18.50 2.23
C LEU A 31 -7.07 -19.67 2.50
N THR A 32 -6.82 -20.45 3.55
CA THR A 32 -7.86 -21.32 4.11
C THR A 32 -9.03 -20.42 4.49
N GLY A 33 -10.26 -20.85 4.27
CA GLY A 33 -11.47 -20.10 4.65
C GLY A 33 -11.64 -19.86 6.16
N GLU A 34 -10.59 -20.02 6.96
CA GLU A 34 -10.52 -19.53 8.33
C GLU A 34 -10.28 -18.04 8.21
N LEU A 35 -11.24 -17.26 8.71
CA LEU A 35 -11.26 -15.80 8.63
C LEU A 35 -9.85 -15.24 8.91
N PRO A 36 -9.36 -14.24 8.13
CA PRO A 36 -8.10 -13.58 8.45
C PRO A 36 -8.15 -13.17 9.92
N ALA A 37 -7.12 -13.57 10.68
CA ALA A 37 -7.03 -13.32 12.10
C ALA A 37 -7.34 -11.82 12.36
N ALA A 38 -8.49 -11.58 12.98
CA ALA A 38 -9.05 -10.27 13.33
C ALA A 38 -9.25 -9.29 12.16
N VAL A 39 -10.37 -9.39 11.46
CA VAL A 39 -11.09 -8.19 11.02
C VAL A 39 -11.52 -7.45 12.30
N GLN A 40 -10.67 -6.57 12.81
CA GLN A 40 -10.95 -5.73 13.97
C GLN A 40 -11.99 -4.66 13.57
N HIS A 41 -13.26 -5.06 13.58
CA HIS A 41 -14.38 -4.14 13.52
C HIS A 41 -14.75 -3.73 14.96
N ASN A 42 -14.82 -2.42 15.20
CA ASN A 42 -15.29 -1.75 16.43
C ASN A 42 -14.24 -1.67 17.57
N SER A 43 -13.71 -0.50 17.93
CA SER A 43 -14.49 0.60 18.49
C SER A 43 -13.76 1.92 18.33
N ALA A 44 -14.49 2.94 17.85
CA ALA A 44 -13.98 4.30 17.85
C ALA A 44 -13.71 4.77 19.29
N SER A 45 -12.55 5.38 19.51
CA SER A 45 -12.44 6.48 20.46
C SER A 45 -11.95 7.69 19.69
N ASP A 46 -12.90 8.47 19.17
CA ASP A 46 -12.67 9.85 18.76
C ASP A 46 -12.22 10.66 19.99
N THR A 47 -10.93 10.65 20.29
CA THR A 47 -10.31 11.68 21.14
C THR A 47 -8.86 11.88 20.73
N TYR A 48 -8.65 12.40 19.53
CA TYR A 48 -7.49 13.24 19.27
C TYR A 48 -7.95 14.70 19.25
N LYS A 49 -8.07 15.32 20.44
CA LYS A 49 -7.96 16.78 20.56
C LYS A 49 -6.52 17.21 20.30
N GLY A 50 -6.05 17.00 19.07
CA GLY A 50 -4.79 17.52 18.59
C GLY A 50 -5.02 18.74 17.73
N LYS A 51 -5.21 19.93 18.34
CA LYS A 51 -4.98 21.20 17.62
C LYS A 51 -3.48 21.31 17.35
N LYS A 52 -2.99 20.55 16.37
CA LYS A 52 -1.63 20.70 15.85
C LYS A 52 -1.68 21.83 14.83
N GLU A 53 -1.24 23.01 15.25
CA GLU A 53 -1.07 24.21 14.42
C GLU A 53 -0.33 23.84 13.12
N TRP A 54 -1.08 23.68 12.03
CA TRP A 54 -0.61 23.30 10.68
C TRP A 54 0.52 24.22 10.14
N LYS A 55 0.69 25.40 10.75
CA LYS A 55 1.75 26.36 10.41
C LYS A 55 3.14 25.79 10.60
N HIS A 56 3.35 24.89 11.57
CA HIS A 56 4.69 24.35 11.83
C HIS A 56 5.09 23.30 10.78
N ILE A 57 4.14 22.48 10.33
CA ILE A 57 4.36 21.48 9.27
C ILE A 57 4.74 22.16 7.95
N TRP A 58 4.07 23.26 7.60
CA TRP A 58 4.39 24.01 6.37
C TRP A 58 5.79 24.65 6.42
N LYS A 59 6.19 25.19 7.58
CA LYS A 59 7.56 25.71 7.78
C LYS A 59 8.62 24.63 7.66
N ILE A 60 8.36 23.44 8.20
CA ILE A 60 9.26 22.30 8.08
C ILE A 60 9.44 21.93 6.61
N CYS A 61 8.35 21.72 5.86
CA CYS A 61 8.44 21.41 4.42
C CYS A 61 9.24 22.46 3.64
N LEU A 62 9.04 23.75 3.91
CA LEU A 62 9.75 24.82 3.21
C LEU A 62 11.26 24.82 3.53
N ILE A 63 11.66 24.48 4.75
CA ILE A 63 13.10 24.34 5.09
C ILE A 63 13.71 23.14 4.36
N TYR A 64 13.00 22.01 4.32
CA TYR A 64 13.51 20.80 3.65
C TYR A 64 13.66 20.96 2.13
N THR A 65 12.72 21.65 1.46
CA THR A 65 12.84 21.93 0.01
C THR A 65 13.99 22.89 -0.31
N LEU A 66 14.28 23.84 0.58
CA LEU A 66 15.38 24.80 0.38
C LEU A 66 16.76 24.23 0.74
N PHE A 67 16.85 23.30 1.71
CA PHE A 67 18.13 22.77 2.20
C PHE A 67 18.56 21.46 1.50
N PHE A 68 17.63 20.69 0.94
CA PHE A 68 17.91 19.43 0.21
C PHE A 68 17.27 19.40 -1.20
N PRO A 69 17.68 20.27 -2.14
CA PRO A 69 17.17 20.23 -3.51
C PRO A 69 17.62 18.98 -4.32
N GLN A 70 18.60 18.20 -3.85
CA GLN A 70 19.17 17.09 -4.63
C GLN A 70 18.50 15.71 -4.44
N LEU A 71 17.49 15.56 -3.58
CA LEU A 71 16.83 14.24 -3.36
C LEU A 71 15.59 14.00 -4.25
N ILE A 72 15.22 14.93 -5.13
CA ILE A 72 14.06 14.79 -6.05
C ILE A 72 14.48 14.50 -7.50
N SER A 73 15.78 14.52 -7.81
CA SER A 73 16.28 14.16 -9.14
C SER A 73 17.25 12.99 -9.04
N SER A 74 16.73 11.77 -9.00
CA SER A 74 17.42 10.65 -9.64
C SER A 74 16.39 9.77 -10.35
N PRO A 75 16.67 9.41 -11.62
CA PRO A 75 15.74 8.74 -12.53
C PRO A 75 15.43 7.29 -12.14
#